data_AF-A0A838NIC5-F1
#
_entry.id   AF-A0A838NIC5-F1
#
_cell.length_a   1.000
_cell.length_b   1.000
_cell.length_c   1.000
_cell.angle_alpha   90.00
_cell.angle_beta   90.00
_cell.angle_gamma   90.00
#
_symmetry.space_group_name_H-M   'P 1'
#
loop_
_entity.id
_entity.type
_entity.pdbx_description
1 polymer ?
#
loop_
_entity_poly.entity_id
_entity_poly.type
_entity_poly.pdbx_seq_one_letter_code
_entity_poly.pdbx_strand_id
1 'polypeptide(L)'
;MDDTRSRRLPEHPLEELAPQTYCQRAALELAALVRHQRKPRHHTRRDSAILRRCVEQVLGSGAAAPDDGPWRAGTRPLKRPGRGGLQYIPIVTRGSTTVMVSTEREAEELAAFLNYCGTQEMGN
;
A
#
# COMPACT_ATOMS: atom_id res chain seq x y z
N MET A 1 -50.68 -2.28 9.02
CA MET A 1 -49.74 -2.18 7.89
C MET A 1 -48.97 -0.89 8.12
N ASP A 2 -47.87 -0.98 8.86
CA ASP A 2 -47.01 0.16 9.20
C ASP A 2 -45.70 0.03 8.42
N ASP A 3 -45.64 0.70 7.27
CA ASP A 3 -44.43 0.87 6.47
C ASP A 3 -43.51 1.88 7.17
N THR A 4 -42.72 1.38 8.11
CA THR A 4 -41.70 2.17 8.81
C THR A 4 -40.52 2.40 7.89
N ARG A 5 -40.54 3.58 7.24
CA ARG A 5 -39.42 4.34 6.64
C ARG A 5 -38.04 3.71 6.86
N SER A 6 -37.59 2.92 5.89
CA SER A 6 -36.17 2.62 5.70
C SER A 6 -35.44 3.93 5.42
N ARG A 7 -34.82 4.48 6.46
CA ARG A 7 -33.90 5.62 6.39
C ARG A 7 -32.65 5.10 5.69
N ARG A 8 -32.65 5.08 4.35
CA ARG A 8 -31.42 4.88 3.56
C ARG A 8 -30.46 5.98 4.00
N LEU A 9 -29.38 5.59 4.65
CA LEU A 9 -28.24 6.46 4.86
C LEU A 9 -27.81 6.96 3.47
N PRO A 10 -27.37 8.22 3.32
CA PRO A 10 -26.80 8.66 2.07
C PRO A 10 -25.59 7.78 1.80
N GLU A 11 -25.70 6.90 0.81
CA GLU A 11 -24.54 6.32 0.17
C GLU A 11 -23.83 7.50 -0.45
N HIS A 12 -22.82 8.02 0.24
CA HIS A 12 -21.91 8.98 -0.35
C HIS A 12 -21.46 8.34 -1.66
N PRO A 13 -21.74 8.95 -2.82
CA PRO A 13 -21.02 8.61 -4.02
C PRO A 13 -19.60 9.04 -3.71
N LEU A 14 -18.78 8.09 -3.24
CA LEU A 14 -17.34 8.22 -3.31
C LEU A 14 -17.11 8.37 -4.81
N GLU A 15 -16.93 9.61 -5.27
CA GLU A 15 -16.50 9.91 -6.62
C GLU A 15 -15.43 8.88 -6.96
N GLU A 16 -15.72 8.07 -7.98
CA GLU A 16 -14.78 7.11 -8.53
C GLU A 16 -13.61 7.94 -9.05
N LEU A 17 -12.65 8.22 -8.17
CA LEU A 17 -11.50 9.03 -8.50
C LEU A 17 -10.81 8.29 -9.64
N ALA A 18 -10.48 9.02 -10.71
CA ALA A 18 -9.73 8.45 -11.81
C ALA A 18 -8.49 7.71 -11.26
N PRO A 19 -8.12 6.53 -11.80
CA PRO A 19 -6.98 5.75 -11.31
C PRO A 19 -5.69 6.56 -11.11
N GLN A 20 -5.49 7.60 -11.93
CA GLN A 20 -4.37 8.54 -11.84
C GLN A 20 -4.32 9.29 -10.50
N THR A 21 -5.47 9.64 -9.93
CA THR A 21 -5.58 10.32 -8.63
C THR A 21 -5.15 9.40 -7.49
N TYR A 22 -5.47 8.09 -7.58
CA TYR A 22 -4.98 7.10 -6.62
C TYR A 22 -3.46 6.92 -6.71
N CYS A 23 -2.89 6.88 -7.90
CA CYS A 23 -1.43 6.82 -8.08
C CYS A 23 -0.71 8.03 -7.48
N GLN A 24 -1.23 9.25 -7.71
CA GLN A 24 -0.65 10.47 -7.14
C GLN A 24 -0.75 10.48 -5.60
N ARG A 25 -1.90 10.10 -5.04
CA ARG A 25 -2.08 10.03 -3.60
C ARG A 25 -1.17 8.99 -2.97
N ALA A 26 -1.06 7.82 -3.59
CA ALA A 26 -0.20 6.75 -3.12
C ALA A 26 1.28 7.15 -3.14
N ALA A 27 1.74 7.90 -4.15
CA ALA A 27 3.11 8.41 -4.20
C ALA A 27 3.45 9.29 -2.98
N LEU A 28 2.53 10.18 -2.57
CA LEU A 28 2.70 11.02 -1.39
C LEU A 28 2.76 10.21 -0.09
N GLU A 29 1.84 9.24 0.05
CA GLU A 29 1.81 8.37 1.24
C GLU A 29 3.03 7.45 1.31
N LEU A 30 3.48 6.94 0.17
CA LEU A 30 4.68 6.13 0.04
C LEU A 30 5.92 6.94 0.47
N ALA A 31 6.07 8.18 -0.03
CA ALA A 31 7.17 9.06 0.35
C ALA A 31 7.21 9.32 1.86
N ALA A 32 6.05 9.58 2.46
CA ALA A 32 5.95 9.76 3.90
C ALA A 32 6.26 8.47 4.69
N LEU A 33 5.84 7.31 4.19
CA LEU A 33 6.16 6.00 4.76
C LEU A 33 7.65 5.71 4.71
N VAL A 34 8.30 5.88 3.55
CA VAL A 34 9.75 5.67 3.41
C VAL A 34 10.54 6.62 4.28
N ARG A 35 10.15 7.90 4.34
CA ARG A 35 10.79 8.87 5.25
C ARG A 35 10.67 8.44 6.72
N HIS A 36 9.50 7.95 7.14
CA HIS A 36 9.30 7.42 8.49
C HIS A 36 10.15 6.18 8.74
N GLN A 37 10.24 5.25 7.79
CA GLN A 37 11.05 4.04 7.93
C GLN A 37 12.55 4.32 8.00
N ARG A 38 13.04 5.35 7.31
CA ARG A 38 14.44 5.81 7.37
C ARG A 38 14.78 6.49 8.70
N LYS A 39 13.84 7.26 9.27
CA LYS A 39 14.02 8.00 10.53
C LYS A 39 12.83 7.76 11.46
N PRO A 40 12.68 6.54 12.02
CA PRO A 40 11.56 6.23 12.88
C PRO A 40 11.61 7.10 14.14
N ARG A 41 10.55 7.87 14.37
CA ARG A 41 10.36 8.60 15.62
C ARG A 41 9.82 7.64 16.68
N HIS A 42 10.67 7.26 17.62
CA HIS A 42 10.35 6.30 18.69
C HIS A 42 9.91 4.92 18.14
N HIS A 43 9.32 4.09 19.00
CA HIS A 43 8.75 2.79 18.64
C HIS A 43 7.40 2.90 17.89
N THR A 44 7.06 4.08 17.37
CA THR A 44 5.78 4.34 16.71
C THR A 44 5.81 3.90 15.26
N ARG A 45 4.82 3.11 14.85
CA ARG A 45 4.61 2.74 13.44
C ARG A 45 3.79 3.82 12.74
N ARG A 46 4.15 4.13 11.50
CA ARG A 46 3.26 4.91 10.63
C ARG A 46 2.19 3.97 10.09
N ASP A 47 0.93 4.40 10.20
CA ASP A 47 -0.18 3.73 9.55
C ASP A 47 -0.08 3.90 8.02
N SER A 48 -0.26 2.80 7.30
CA SER A 48 -0.29 2.73 5.84
C SER A 48 -1.71 2.48 5.29
N ALA A 49 -2.76 2.64 6.10
CA ALA A 49 -4.16 2.42 5.72
C ALA A 49 -4.56 3.17 4.43
N ILE A 50 -4.14 4.42 4.26
CA ILE A 50 -4.44 5.20 3.04
C ILE A 50 -3.77 4.56 1.81
N LEU A 51 -2.49 4.18 1.93
CA LEU A 51 -1.76 3.51 0.86
C LEU A 51 -2.43 2.18 0.49
N ARG A 52 -2.80 1.36 1.48
CA ARG A 52 -3.52 0.09 1.26
C ARG A 52 -4.85 0.30 0.56
N ARG A 53 -5.62 1.32 0.96
CA ARG A 53 -6.87 1.66 0.28
C ARG A 53 -6.66 2.04 -1.18
N CYS A 54 -5.61 2.81 -1.51
CA CYS A 54 -5.29 3.12 -2.92
C CYS A 54 -4.96 1.85 -3.73
N VAL A 55 -4.19 0.93 -3.14
CA VAL A 55 -3.86 -0.37 -3.75
C VAL A 55 -5.14 -1.18 -4.00
N GLU A 56 -6.00 -1.31 -2.99
CA GLU A 56 -7.26 -2.04 -3.08
C GLU A 56 -8.20 -1.47 -4.14
N GLN A 57 -8.31 -0.13 -4.25
CA GLN A 57 -9.18 0.49 -5.26
C GLN A 57 -8.70 0.23 -6.69
N VAL A 58 -7.38 0.28 -6.92
CA VAL A 58 -6.83 0.09 -8.27
C VAL A 58 -6.76 -1.39 -8.65
N LEU A 59 -6.27 -2.27 -7.78
CA LEU A 59 -6.18 -3.69 -8.10
C LEU A 59 -7.54 -4.39 -8.01
N GLY A 60 -8.39 -3.98 -7.06
CA GLY A 60 -9.74 -4.53 -6.89
C GLY A 60 -10.71 -4.15 -8.01
N SER A 61 -10.45 -3.08 -8.76
CA SER A 61 -11.22 -2.70 -9.96
C SER A 61 -10.80 -3.48 -11.22
N GLY A 62 -9.86 -4.42 -11.09
CA GLY A 62 -9.43 -5.30 -12.18
C GLY A 62 -8.34 -4.68 -13.07
N ALA A 63 -7.66 -3.62 -12.62
CA ALA A 63 -6.48 -3.11 -13.32
C ALA A 63 -5.43 -4.23 -13.40
N ALA A 64 -5.02 -4.57 -14.63
CA ALA A 64 -3.92 -5.51 -14.84
C ALA A 64 -2.63 -4.87 -14.31
N ALA A 65 -2.20 -5.33 -13.13
CA ALA A 65 -0.85 -5.05 -12.69
C ALA A 65 0.11 -5.82 -13.61
N PRO A 66 1.15 -5.18 -14.13
CA PRO A 66 2.11 -5.88 -14.96
C PRO A 66 2.81 -6.97 -14.12
N ASP A 67 2.88 -8.19 -14.66
CA ASP A 67 3.58 -9.33 -14.04
C ASP A 67 5.06 -9.02 -13.77
N ASP A 68 5.61 -8.07 -14.52
CA ASP A 68 6.97 -7.59 -14.40
C ASP A 68 7.06 -6.07 -14.28
N GLY A 69 7.94 -5.61 -13.37
CA GLY A 69 8.25 -4.20 -13.22
C GLY A 69 9.40 -3.95 -12.26
N PRO A 70 9.92 -2.71 -12.19
CA PRO A 70 11.12 -2.40 -11.44
C PRO A 70 10.94 -2.51 -9.92
N TRP A 71 9.70 -2.48 -9.42
CA TRP A 71 9.40 -2.79 -8.03
C TRP A 71 9.19 -4.29 -7.85
N ARG A 72 9.93 -4.87 -6.90
CA ARG A 72 9.93 -6.30 -6.59
C ARG A 72 9.54 -6.54 -5.14
N ALA A 73 8.58 -7.45 -4.93
CA ALA A 73 8.31 -8.01 -3.62
C ALA A 73 9.45 -8.94 -3.19
N GLY A 74 9.68 -9.04 -1.89
CA GLY A 74 10.71 -9.91 -1.32
C GLY A 74 10.62 -9.94 0.20
N THR A 75 11.66 -10.46 0.83
CA THR A 75 11.72 -10.60 2.29
C THR A 75 13.06 -10.15 2.83
N ARG A 76 13.05 -9.57 4.03
CA ARG A 76 14.26 -9.27 4.81
C ARG A 76 14.31 -10.19 6.03
N PRO A 77 15.33 -11.05 6.18
CA PRO A 77 15.41 -11.96 7.31
C PRO A 77 15.57 -11.21 8.63
N LEU A 78 15.03 -11.78 9.70
CA LEU A 78 15.16 -11.29 11.05
C LEU A 78 16.04 -12.23 11.88
N LYS A 79 16.80 -11.67 12.82
CA LYS A 79 17.58 -12.45 13.80
C LYS A 79 16.72 -13.10 14.89
N ARG A 80 15.50 -12.59 15.08
CA ARG A 80 14.51 -13.06 16.06
C ARG A 80 13.12 -12.97 15.42
N PRO A 81 12.17 -13.84 15.81
CA PRO A 81 10.79 -13.74 15.32
C PRO A 81 10.24 -12.32 15.51
N GLY A 82 9.65 -11.78 14.45
CA GLY A 82 8.95 -10.51 14.45
C GLY A 82 7.51 -10.64 14.96
N ARG A 83 6.70 -9.62 14.66
CA ARG A 83 5.26 -9.66 14.97
C ARG A 83 4.61 -10.79 14.17
N GLY A 84 3.73 -11.56 14.82
CA GLY A 84 3.08 -12.72 14.19
C GLY A 84 3.99 -13.95 14.07
N GLY A 85 5.15 -13.97 14.72
CA GLY A 85 6.07 -15.13 14.70
C GLY A 85 6.90 -15.27 13.42
N LEU A 86 6.78 -14.33 12.48
CA LEU A 86 7.50 -14.37 11.21
C LEU A 86 9.01 -14.19 11.42
N GLN A 87 9.82 -14.99 10.73
CA GLN A 87 11.29 -14.90 10.75
C GLN A 87 11.85 -13.87 9.77
N TYR A 88 10.98 -13.08 9.15
CA TYR A 88 11.32 -12.11 8.13
C TYR A 88 10.32 -10.95 8.13
N ILE A 89 10.70 -9.85 7.50
CA ILE A 89 9.84 -8.71 7.19
C ILE A 89 9.55 -8.76 5.68
N PRO A 90 8.29 -8.84 5.25
CA PRO A 90 7.93 -8.61 3.85
C PRO A 90 8.33 -7.21 3.40
N ILE A 91 8.96 -7.11 2.23
CA ILE A 91 9.49 -5.86 1.68
C ILE A 91 9.13 -5.69 0.21
N VAL A 92 9.09 -4.43 -0.22
CA VAL A 92 9.03 -4.04 -1.63
C VAL A 92 10.26 -3.20 -1.95
N THR A 93 10.95 -3.51 -3.03
CA THR A 93 12.25 -2.91 -3.37
C THR A 93 12.32 -2.43 -4.81
N ARG A 94 12.99 -1.29 -5.00
CA ARG A 94 13.45 -0.79 -6.29
C ARG A 94 14.73 0.01 -6.05
N GLY A 95 15.83 -0.42 -6.66
CA GLY A 95 17.14 0.21 -6.46
C GLY A 95 17.52 0.31 -4.98
N SER A 96 17.73 1.53 -4.50
CA SER A 96 18.06 1.83 -3.10
C SER A 96 16.83 1.98 -2.19
N THR A 97 15.61 1.96 -2.73
CA THR A 97 14.40 2.12 -1.95
C THR A 97 13.92 0.77 -1.44
N THR A 98 13.73 0.66 -0.13
CA THR A 98 13.05 -0.48 0.52
C THR A 98 11.85 0.01 1.31
N VAL A 99 10.71 -0.63 1.08
CA VAL A 99 9.46 -0.39 1.82
C VAL A 99 9.13 -1.65 2.59
N MET A 100 9.07 -1.57 3.91
CA MET A 100 8.61 -2.67 4.77
C MET A 100 7.08 -2.64 4.90
N VAL A 101 6.44 -3.80 4.77
CA VAL A 101 4.99 -3.98 4.92
C VAL A 101 4.69 -5.12 5.91
N SER A 102 3.40 -5.39 6.17
CA SER A 102 3.00 -6.29 7.27
C SER A 102 2.88 -7.74 6.85
N THR A 103 2.58 -8.02 5.58
CA THR A 103 2.35 -9.37 5.03
C THR A 103 2.99 -9.53 3.65
N GLU A 104 3.21 -10.79 3.22
CA GLU A 104 3.72 -11.08 1.87
C GLU A 104 2.76 -10.61 0.79
N ARG A 105 1.47 -10.88 0.98
CA ARG A 105 0.41 -10.41 0.10
C ARG A 105 0.42 -8.88 -0.05
N GLU A 106 0.59 -8.14 1.04
CA GLU A 106 0.73 -6.67 0.97
C GLU A 106 1.96 -6.26 0.15
N ALA A 107 3.05 -7.04 0.16
CA ALA A 107 4.24 -6.74 -0.61
C ALA A 107 4.02 -6.98 -2.11
N GLU A 108 3.37 -8.09 -2.47
CA GLU A 108 3.01 -8.43 -3.84
C GLU A 108 2.05 -7.40 -4.44
N GLU A 109 0.95 -7.10 -3.75
CA GLU A 109 -0.06 -6.13 -4.17
C GLU A 109 0.55 -4.72 -4.28
N LEU A 110 1.39 -4.32 -3.33
CA LEU A 110 2.07 -3.02 -3.40
C LEU A 110 3.06 -2.96 -4.56
N ALA A 111 3.86 -4.00 -4.81
CA ALA A 111 4.79 -4.02 -5.95
C ALA A 111 4.05 -3.91 -7.29
N ALA A 112 3.00 -4.73 -7.46
CA ALA A 112 2.07 -4.69 -8.58
C ALA A 112 1.49 -3.29 -8.82
N PHE A 113 0.95 -2.67 -7.78
CA PHE A 113 0.39 -1.32 -7.83
C PHE A 113 1.43 -0.26 -8.18
N LEU A 114 2.63 -0.29 -7.58
CA LEU A 114 3.68 0.69 -7.86
C LEU A 114 4.18 0.60 -9.30
N ASN A 115 4.25 -0.62 -9.85
CA ASN A 115 4.57 -0.85 -11.26
C ASN A 115 3.46 -0.34 -12.18
N TYR A 116 2.18 -0.61 -11.86
CA TYR A 116 1.03 -0.06 -12.58
C TYR A 116 1.07 1.46 -12.64
N CYS A 117 1.34 2.12 -11.51
CA CYS A 117 1.42 3.57 -11.41
C CYS A 117 2.70 4.17 -12.03
N GLY A 118 3.65 3.36 -12.53
CA GLY A 118 4.93 3.84 -13.03
C GLY A 118 5.75 4.59 -11.97
N THR A 119 5.57 4.25 -10.69
CA THR A 119 6.12 5.01 -9.57
C THR A 119 7.65 4.95 -9.60
N GLN A 120 8.31 6.10 -9.62
CA GLN A 120 9.77 6.17 -9.63
C GLN A 120 10.37 5.77 -8.28
N GLU A 121 11.63 5.32 -8.29
CA GLU A 121 12.33 5.08 -7.03
C GLU A 121 12.47 6.37 -6.23
N MET A 122 12.40 6.26 -4.90
CA MET A 122 12.56 7.41 -4.02
C MET A 122 14.01 7.48 -3.58
N GLY A 123 14.82 8.03 -4.49
CA GLY A 123 16.21 8.39 -4.24
C GLY A 123 16.36 9.24 -2.98
N ASN A 124 17.59 9.27 -2.48
CA ASN A 124 17.97 10.22 -1.44
C ASN A 124 18.24 11.60 -2.06
#